data_AF-A0A1Y4R564-F1
#
_entry.id   AF-A0A1Y4R564-F1
#
_cell.length_a   1.000
_cell.length_b   1.000
_cell.length_c   1.000
_cell.angle_alpha   90.00
_cell.angle_beta   90.00
_cell.angle_gamma   90.00
#
_symmetry.space_group_name_H-M   'P 1'
#
loop_
_entity.id
_entity.type
_entity.pdbx_description
1 polymer ?
#
loop_
_entity_poly.entity_id
_entity_poly.type
_entity_poly.pdbx_seq_one_letter_code
_entity_poly.pdbx_strand_id
1 'polypeptide(L)'
;MDTEDRRGRFEKLYRENRGRMLSAAASKGENELLEVEMNHTHALPPAPPAVEWPPAAVCAPAGSRRVRWLFSITPVLIFVLTFTVAATMYRQLYPAHYGVSLPGAVSASSQPVTAWAEAFCARDGQALLDLYDPEARDDFYRLEYVWSLPGETPVIGLPDGPWPEGGRCSAVTEGDRTVITYWAEKDEPHLWAWTQVVRWREENGTYYGRQESFSRNECVISAAQYEEIYGKTVSGTPMDYRTNQEGLWRELEILAGENEIFQRILTDPALSLEYLLNLFGGEGTVIEDPDGRVTVCYRFSDGSQISQAMFRTANGIWLPGG
;
A
#
# COMPACT_ATOMS: atom_id res chain seq x y z
N MET A 1 -11.94 -0.50 42.10
CA MET A 1 -10.52 -0.11 41.98
C MET A 1 -10.46 0.91 40.85
N ASP A 2 -10.06 2.13 41.21
CA ASP A 2 -10.46 3.36 40.53
C ASP A 2 -9.89 3.49 39.11
N THR A 3 -10.77 3.90 38.19
CA THR A 3 -10.53 4.10 36.76
C THR A 3 -9.50 5.20 36.46
N GLU A 4 -9.23 6.08 37.42
CA GLU A 4 -8.30 7.19 37.27
C GLU A 4 -6.81 6.76 37.32
N ASP A 5 -6.46 5.76 38.14
CA ASP A 5 -5.07 5.29 38.33
C ASP A 5 -4.56 4.43 37.16
N ARG A 6 -5.46 3.83 36.37
CA ARG A 6 -5.11 3.05 35.17
C ARG A 6 -4.86 3.92 33.94
N ARG A 7 -5.54 5.07 33.84
CA ARG A 7 -5.37 6.06 32.76
C ARG A 7 -3.96 6.67 32.77
N GLY A 8 -3.46 7.01 33.96
CA GLY A 8 -2.13 7.62 34.11
C GLY A 8 -0.96 6.70 33.76
N ARG A 9 -1.08 5.38 34.02
CA ARG A 9 0.00 4.42 33.73
C ARG A 9 0.16 4.13 32.23
N PHE A 10 -0.94 4.12 31.47
CA PHE A 10 -0.89 3.90 30.02
C PHE A 10 -0.41 5.14 29.25
N GLU A 11 -0.82 6.35 29.64
CA GLU A 11 -0.31 7.60 29.06
C GLU A 11 1.21 7.75 29.24
N LYS A 12 1.73 7.30 30.37
CA LYS A 12 3.17 7.26 30.64
C LYS A 12 3.88 6.27 29.70
N LEU A 13 3.35 5.05 29.55
CA LEU A 13 3.94 4.02 28.68
C LEU A 13 3.86 4.36 27.17
N TYR A 14 2.76 4.96 26.72
CA TYR A 14 2.57 5.36 25.31
C TYR A 14 3.42 6.59 24.96
N ARG A 15 3.61 7.55 25.86
CA ARG A 15 4.59 8.64 25.63
C ARG A 15 6.03 8.13 25.66
N GLU A 16 6.36 7.21 26.57
CA GLU A 16 7.67 6.57 26.62
C GLU A 16 7.95 5.73 25.36
N ASN A 17 6.95 5.04 24.79
CA ASN A 17 7.08 4.26 23.56
C ASN A 17 6.95 5.09 22.27
N ARG A 18 6.14 6.16 22.24
CA ARG A 18 6.10 7.15 21.14
C ARG A 18 7.42 7.90 21.03
N GLY A 19 8.06 8.22 22.15
CA GLY A 19 9.43 8.74 22.18
C GLY A 19 10.45 7.75 21.62
N ARG A 20 10.32 6.45 21.92
CA ARG A 20 11.18 5.39 21.36
C ARG A 20 10.93 5.11 19.88
N MET A 21 9.69 5.21 19.39
CA MET A 21 9.35 5.03 17.97
C MET A 21 9.75 6.24 17.13
N LEU A 22 9.58 7.46 17.65
CA LEU A 22 10.11 8.67 17.03
C LEU A 22 11.64 8.70 17.08
N SER A 23 12.29 8.21 18.14
CA SER A 23 13.75 8.10 18.18
C SER A 23 14.27 7.01 17.24
N ALA A 24 13.52 5.92 17.03
CA ALA A 24 13.90 4.87 16.08
C ALA A 24 13.71 5.32 14.62
N ALA A 25 12.65 6.07 14.31
CA ALA A 25 12.44 6.67 12.99
C ALA A 25 13.44 7.81 12.71
N ALA A 26 13.72 8.66 13.71
CA ALA A 26 14.75 9.70 13.62
C ALA A 26 16.17 9.11 13.54
N SER A 27 16.50 8.05 14.30
CA SER A 27 17.82 7.41 14.20
C SER A 27 18.04 6.68 12.89
N LYS A 28 16.97 6.19 12.24
CA LYS A 28 17.06 5.56 10.92
C LYS A 28 17.26 6.62 9.83
N GLY A 29 16.54 7.75 9.92
CA GLY A 29 16.71 8.89 9.02
C GLY A 29 18.03 9.67 9.22
N GLU A 30 18.53 9.81 10.45
CA GLU A 30 19.83 10.45 10.73
C GLU A 30 21.02 9.57 10.33
N ASN A 31 20.92 8.24 10.47
CA ASN A 31 21.98 7.33 9.98
C ASN A 31 22.03 7.27 8.45
N GLU A 32 20.89 7.31 7.76
CA GLU A 32 20.85 7.41 6.29
C GLU A 32 21.36 8.78 5.79
N LEU A 33 21.08 9.87 6.51
CA LEU A 33 21.61 11.20 6.17
C LEU A 33 23.11 11.34 6.46
N LEU A 34 23.62 10.78 7.57
CA LEU A 34 25.04 10.81 7.92
C LEU A 34 25.89 9.88 7.02
N GLU A 35 25.36 8.75 6.56
CA GLU A 35 26.05 7.88 5.59
C GLU A 35 26.14 8.52 4.19
N VAL A 36 25.15 9.33 3.80
CA VAL A 36 25.16 10.10 2.54
C VAL A 36 26.08 11.33 2.63
N GLU A 37 26.17 11.99 3.78
CA GLU A 37 27.02 13.19 3.96
C GLU A 37 28.52 12.86 4.04
N MET A 38 28.90 11.61 4.34
CA MET A 38 30.31 11.23 4.52
C MET A 38 31.08 10.87 3.23
N ASN A 39 30.45 10.78 2.05
CA ASN A 39 31.09 10.20 0.87
C ASN A 39 31.18 11.04 -0.42
N HIS A 40 30.74 12.30 -0.45
CA HIS A 40 30.84 13.10 -1.69
C HIS A 40 31.30 14.54 -1.48
N THR A 41 32.63 14.74 -1.47
CA THR A 41 33.24 16.05 -1.76
C THR A 41 33.43 16.18 -3.28
N HIS A 42 32.35 16.49 -4.01
CA HIS A 42 32.47 16.96 -5.40
C HIS A 42 31.50 18.11 -5.66
N ALA A 43 32.02 19.16 -6.30
CA ALA A 43 31.39 20.44 -6.53
C ALA A 43 30.03 20.34 -7.24
N LEU A 44 29.04 21.09 -6.75
CA LEU A 44 27.71 21.21 -7.32
C LEU A 44 27.75 21.85 -8.74
N PRO A 45 27.09 21.28 -9.75
CA PRO A 45 26.89 21.94 -11.04
C PRO A 45 25.82 23.05 -10.95
N PRO A 46 25.83 24.04 -11.87
CA PRO A 46 24.90 25.17 -11.82
C PRO A 46 23.46 24.76 -12.13
N ALA A 47 22.52 25.42 -11.46
CA ALA A 47 21.08 25.16 -11.54
C ALA A 47 20.53 25.32 -12.98
N PRO A 48 19.64 24.41 -13.44
CA PRO A 48 18.94 24.57 -14.72
C PRO A 48 17.86 25.67 -14.63
N PRO A 49 17.51 26.32 -15.76
CA PRO A 49 16.53 27.40 -15.79
C PRO A 49 15.12 26.88 -15.51
N ALA A 50 14.33 27.73 -14.83
CA ALA A 50 12.95 27.45 -14.43
C ALA A 50 12.05 27.15 -15.64
N VAL A 51 11.40 25.99 -15.62
CA VAL A 51 10.31 25.64 -16.53
C VAL A 51 9.00 26.12 -15.88
N GLU A 52 8.36 27.12 -16.48
CA GLU A 52 7.03 27.58 -16.09
C GLU A 52 5.97 26.52 -16.46
N TRP A 53 5.36 25.92 -15.43
CA TRP A 53 4.15 25.12 -15.56
C TRP A 53 2.91 26.03 -15.44
N PRO A 54 1.78 25.72 -16.11
CA PRO A 54 0.56 26.51 -16.02
C PRO A 54 0.03 26.55 -14.56
N PRO A 55 -0.65 27.63 -14.15
CA PRO A 55 -0.93 27.87 -12.74
C PRO A 55 -1.84 26.80 -12.14
N ALA A 56 -1.41 26.25 -11.00
CA ALA A 56 -2.20 25.42 -10.12
C ALA A 56 -3.52 26.12 -9.78
N ALA A 57 -4.63 25.38 -9.86
CA ALA A 57 -5.90 25.84 -9.32
C ALA A 57 -5.74 26.04 -7.81
N VAL A 58 -5.65 27.30 -7.39
CA VAL A 58 -5.57 27.71 -5.99
C VAL A 58 -6.90 27.35 -5.33
N CYS A 59 -6.92 26.27 -4.54
CA CYS A 59 -8.03 25.98 -3.64
C CYS A 59 -8.01 27.01 -2.50
N ALA A 60 -8.84 28.04 -2.60
CA ALA A 60 -9.08 28.99 -1.53
C ALA A 60 -9.90 28.34 -0.40
N PRO A 61 -9.69 28.72 0.87
CA PRO A 61 -10.40 28.12 1.99
C PRO A 61 -11.84 28.65 2.06
N ALA A 62 -12.83 27.79 1.83
CA ALA A 62 -14.23 28.08 2.12
C ALA A 62 -14.69 27.24 3.32
N GLY A 63 -14.96 27.92 4.44
CA GLY A 63 -15.85 27.45 5.52
C GLY A 63 -15.52 26.11 6.18
N SER A 64 -14.50 26.07 7.04
CA SER A 64 -14.23 24.91 7.90
C SER A 64 -15.36 24.66 8.91
N ARG A 65 -15.95 23.46 8.93
CA ARG A 65 -16.57 22.92 10.16
C ARG A 65 -15.49 22.16 10.93
N ARG A 66 -15.05 22.72 12.05
CA ARG A 66 -14.13 22.05 12.98
C ARG A 66 -14.91 21.05 13.82
N VAL A 67 -14.57 19.77 13.73
CA VAL A 67 -15.01 18.74 14.67
C VAL A 67 -13.77 18.10 15.27
N ARG A 68 -13.66 18.17 16.60
CA ARG A 68 -12.51 17.69 17.36
C ARG A 68 -13.06 16.85 18.52
N TRP A 69 -13.05 15.51 18.43
CA TRP A 69 -13.42 14.67 19.58
C TRP A 69 -12.68 13.31 19.63
N LEU A 70 -12.47 12.88 20.88
CA LEU A 70 -11.71 11.75 21.40
C LEU A 70 -12.36 10.38 21.14
N PHE A 71 -11.56 9.34 20.87
CA PHE A 71 -12.01 7.94 20.89
C PHE A 71 -11.18 7.07 21.84
N SER A 72 -11.88 6.18 22.55
CA SER A 72 -11.36 5.12 23.42
C SER A 72 -11.69 3.77 22.77
N ILE A 73 -10.76 2.81 22.84
CA ILE A 73 -10.80 1.50 22.18
C ILE A 73 -10.97 0.41 23.24
N THR A 74 -11.89 -0.54 23.01
CA THR A 74 -11.81 -2.02 23.20
C THR A 74 -13.26 -2.55 23.28
N PRO A 75 -13.74 -3.34 22.30
CA PRO A 75 -13.45 -4.77 22.31
C PRO A 75 -13.14 -5.33 20.91
N VAL A 76 -11.86 -5.28 20.51
CA VAL A 76 -11.39 -5.93 19.26
C VAL A 76 -10.87 -7.35 19.52
N LEU A 77 -10.52 -7.71 20.76
CA LEU A 77 -9.83 -8.98 21.04
C LEU A 77 -10.73 -10.21 21.31
N ILE A 78 -12.05 -10.06 21.42
CA ILE A 78 -12.96 -11.22 21.62
C ILE A 78 -13.74 -11.58 20.34
N PHE A 79 -13.85 -10.69 19.36
CA PHE A 79 -14.66 -10.91 18.15
C PHE A 79 -13.92 -11.61 16.99
N VAL A 80 -12.58 -11.70 17.06
CA VAL A 80 -11.71 -12.32 16.04
C VAL A 80 -11.97 -13.82 15.87
N LEU A 81 -12.56 -14.50 16.86
CA LEU A 81 -12.76 -15.96 16.84
C LEU A 81 -14.08 -16.43 16.22
N THR A 82 -15.14 -15.62 16.22
CA THR A 82 -16.44 -15.98 15.65
C THR A 82 -16.55 -15.63 14.16
N PHE A 83 -15.84 -14.61 13.69
CA PHE A 83 -15.88 -14.15 12.30
C PHE A 83 -15.09 -15.05 11.34
N THR A 84 -14.00 -15.69 11.81
CA THR A 84 -13.20 -16.62 11.00
C THR A 84 -14.05 -17.78 10.45
N VAL A 85 -15.02 -18.27 11.22
CA VAL A 85 -15.85 -19.41 10.81
C VAL A 85 -16.86 -19.01 9.72
N ALA A 86 -17.50 -17.84 9.83
CA ALA A 86 -18.51 -17.39 8.86
C ALA A 86 -17.90 -16.99 7.50
N ALA A 87 -16.79 -16.25 7.51
CA ALA A 87 -16.08 -15.85 6.29
C ALA A 87 -15.46 -17.07 5.57
N THR A 88 -14.90 -18.02 6.31
CA THR A 88 -14.38 -19.28 5.75
C THR A 88 -15.50 -20.15 5.16
N MET A 89 -16.67 -20.21 5.81
CA MET A 89 -17.83 -20.95 5.27
C MET A 89 -18.41 -20.30 4.01
N TYR A 90 -18.44 -18.96 3.92
CA TYR A 90 -18.88 -18.26 2.72
C TYR A 90 -17.93 -18.49 1.53
N ARG A 91 -16.61 -18.46 1.77
CA ARG A 91 -15.57 -18.75 0.76
C ARG A 91 -15.60 -20.19 0.24
N GLN A 92 -15.99 -21.16 1.08
CA GLN A 92 -16.19 -22.56 0.66
C GLN A 92 -17.48 -22.78 -0.16
N LEU A 93 -18.53 -22.00 0.11
CA LEU A 93 -19.82 -22.11 -0.58
C LEU A 93 -19.86 -21.34 -1.91
N TYR A 94 -19.01 -20.31 -2.07
CA TYR A 94 -18.90 -19.49 -3.27
C TYR A 94 -17.43 -19.34 -3.68
N PRO A 95 -16.80 -20.38 -4.29
CA PRO A 95 -15.48 -20.24 -4.85
C PRO A 95 -15.55 -19.22 -6.00
N ALA A 96 -15.10 -17.99 -5.75
CA ALA A 96 -14.85 -17.05 -6.82
C ALA A 96 -13.76 -17.66 -7.71
N HIS A 97 -14.13 -17.95 -8.95
CA HIS A 97 -13.20 -18.36 -10.00
C HIS A 97 -12.30 -17.15 -10.32
N TYR A 98 -11.25 -16.93 -9.54
CA TYR A 98 -10.21 -15.94 -9.82
C TYR A 98 -9.29 -16.46 -10.94
N GLY A 99 -9.85 -16.50 -12.14
CA GLY A 99 -9.16 -16.82 -13.37
C GLY A 99 -9.55 -15.82 -14.44
N VAL A 100 -9.22 -14.53 -14.21
CA VAL A 100 -9.39 -13.49 -15.23
C VAL A 100 -8.17 -12.58 -15.19
N SER A 101 -7.42 -12.59 -16.29
CA SER A 101 -6.39 -11.60 -16.59
C SER A 101 -7.04 -10.22 -16.65
N LEU A 102 -6.66 -9.33 -15.72
CA LEU A 102 -7.23 -7.99 -15.64
C LEU A 102 -6.85 -7.16 -16.88
N PRO A 103 -7.81 -6.54 -17.58
CA PRO A 103 -7.50 -5.56 -18.61
C PRO A 103 -6.99 -4.29 -17.91
N GLY A 104 -5.68 -4.09 -17.93
CA GLY A 104 -4.98 -3.07 -17.15
C GLY A 104 -3.66 -3.56 -16.55
N ALA A 105 -3.39 -4.86 -16.56
CA ALA A 105 -2.03 -5.38 -16.46
C ALA A 105 -1.23 -4.83 -17.64
N VAL A 106 -0.53 -3.71 -17.43
CA VAL A 106 0.50 -3.30 -18.38
C VAL A 106 1.47 -4.47 -18.45
N SER A 107 1.52 -5.05 -19.64
CA SER A 107 2.33 -6.20 -20.01
C SER A 107 3.69 -6.11 -19.31
N ALA A 108 3.96 -7.06 -18.43
CA ALA A 108 5.33 -7.50 -18.21
C ALA A 108 5.86 -7.87 -19.60
N SER A 109 6.51 -6.91 -20.25
CA SER A 109 6.86 -7.00 -21.68
C SER A 109 8.02 -7.95 -21.92
N SER A 110 8.59 -8.52 -20.85
CA SER A 110 9.60 -9.56 -20.88
C SER A 110 9.15 -10.77 -20.04
N GLN A 111 9.33 -11.97 -20.62
CA GLN A 111 9.11 -13.27 -19.97
C GLN A 111 9.70 -13.39 -18.55
N PRO A 112 10.91 -12.88 -18.22
CA PRO A 112 11.46 -12.98 -16.86
C PRO A 112 10.69 -12.19 -15.81
N VAL A 113 10.14 -11.02 -16.15
CA VAL A 113 9.34 -10.21 -15.21
C VAL A 113 8.05 -10.95 -14.86
N THR A 114 7.38 -11.53 -15.86
CA THR A 114 6.18 -12.35 -15.65
C THR A 114 6.49 -13.55 -14.75
N ALA A 115 7.56 -14.30 -15.05
CA ALA A 115 7.93 -15.49 -14.29
C ALA A 115 8.24 -15.17 -12.82
N TRP A 116 8.92 -14.04 -12.57
CA TRP A 116 9.23 -13.59 -11.22
C TRP A 116 7.96 -13.20 -10.45
N ALA A 117 7.09 -12.38 -11.05
CA ALA A 117 5.85 -11.95 -10.42
C ALA A 117 4.92 -13.15 -10.13
N GLU A 118 4.82 -14.11 -11.04
CA GLU A 118 4.06 -15.35 -10.86
C GLU A 118 4.63 -16.20 -9.73
N ALA A 119 5.95 -16.42 -9.70
CA ALA A 119 6.61 -17.19 -8.64
C ALA A 119 6.41 -16.54 -7.26
N PHE A 120 6.53 -15.21 -7.18
CA PHE A 120 6.26 -14.46 -5.96
C PHE A 120 4.79 -14.61 -5.52
N CYS A 121 3.82 -14.32 -6.41
CA CYS A 121 2.40 -14.40 -6.07
C CYS A 121 1.98 -15.83 -5.65
N ALA A 122 2.53 -16.87 -6.31
CA ALA A 122 2.25 -18.27 -6.02
C ALA A 122 2.93 -18.82 -4.75
N ARG A 123 3.78 -18.01 -4.09
CA ARG A 123 4.67 -18.46 -3.01
C ARG A 123 5.61 -19.59 -3.45
N ASP A 124 5.96 -19.64 -4.73
CA ASP A 124 6.90 -20.63 -5.27
C ASP A 124 8.34 -20.14 -5.05
N GLY A 125 8.86 -20.44 -3.86
CA GLY A 125 10.21 -20.07 -3.47
C GLY A 125 11.28 -20.70 -4.36
N GLN A 126 11.03 -21.90 -4.92
CA GLN A 126 12.00 -22.58 -5.76
C GLN A 126 12.08 -21.91 -7.12
N ALA A 127 10.94 -21.63 -7.75
CA ALA A 127 10.90 -20.90 -9.02
C ALA A 127 11.52 -19.49 -8.87
N LEU A 128 11.26 -18.82 -7.74
CA LEU A 128 11.85 -17.50 -7.48
C LEU A 128 13.37 -17.58 -7.24
N LEU A 129 13.87 -18.61 -6.55
CA LEU A 129 15.31 -18.85 -6.37
C LEU A 129 15.99 -19.21 -7.70
N ASP A 130 15.32 -19.95 -8.58
CA ASP A 130 15.86 -20.33 -9.91
C ASP A 130 16.02 -19.11 -10.83
N LEU A 131 15.17 -18.10 -10.66
CA LEU A 131 15.28 -16.80 -11.33
C LEU A 131 16.27 -15.85 -10.64
N TYR A 132 16.71 -16.15 -9.42
CA TYR A 132 17.60 -15.27 -8.66
C TYR A 132 19.04 -15.34 -9.18
N ASP A 133 19.79 -14.24 -9.06
CA ASP A 133 21.20 -14.18 -9.47
C ASP A 133 22.03 -15.32 -8.82
N PRO A 134 22.64 -16.22 -9.63
CA PRO A 134 23.39 -17.36 -9.13
C PRO A 134 24.62 -16.95 -8.31
N GLU A 135 25.20 -15.77 -8.57
CA GLU A 135 26.34 -15.24 -7.82
C GLU A 135 25.94 -14.65 -6.46
N ALA A 136 24.64 -14.42 -6.24
CA ALA A 136 24.10 -13.82 -5.03
C ALA A 136 23.03 -14.70 -4.34
N ARG A 137 23.04 -16.03 -4.56
CA ARG A 137 22.00 -16.93 -4.01
C ARG A 137 21.83 -16.86 -2.50
N ASP A 138 22.89 -16.62 -1.74
CA ASP A 138 22.78 -16.47 -0.29
C ASP A 138 22.00 -15.21 0.11
N ASP A 139 21.87 -14.22 -0.78
CA ASP A 139 21.10 -12.99 -0.55
C ASP A 139 19.60 -13.25 -0.65
N PHE A 140 19.18 -14.22 -1.46
CA PHE A 140 17.79 -14.67 -1.53
C PHE A 140 17.28 -15.09 -0.15
N TYR A 141 18.07 -15.87 0.60
CA TYR A 141 17.69 -16.35 1.94
C TYR A 141 17.69 -15.25 3.01
N ARG A 142 18.10 -14.03 2.68
CA ARG A 142 18.04 -12.86 3.57
C ARG A 142 16.88 -11.92 3.26
N LEU A 143 16.07 -12.22 2.23
CA LEU A 143 14.88 -11.44 1.90
C LEU A 143 13.83 -11.57 3.01
N GLU A 144 13.12 -10.48 3.31
CA GLU A 144 12.18 -10.37 4.44
C GLU A 144 11.13 -11.50 4.49
N TYR A 145 10.70 -11.97 3.32
CA TYR A 145 9.63 -12.97 3.17
C TYR A 145 10.14 -14.39 2.99
N VAL A 146 11.46 -14.65 3.10
CA VAL A 146 12.05 -16.00 2.97
C VAL A 146 12.33 -16.57 4.36
N TRP A 147 11.82 -17.77 4.63
CA TRP A 147 11.84 -18.41 5.96
C TRP A 147 12.81 -19.60 6.06
N SER A 148 13.21 -20.15 4.92
CA SER A 148 14.17 -21.24 4.81
C SER A 148 15.61 -20.74 4.93
N LEU A 149 16.53 -21.62 5.30
CA LEU A 149 17.97 -21.36 5.31
C LEU A 149 18.66 -21.82 4.01
N PRO A 150 19.88 -21.32 3.73
CA PRO A 150 20.68 -21.81 2.60
C PRO A 150 20.84 -23.34 2.62
N GLY A 151 20.54 -23.98 1.49
CA GLY A 151 20.58 -25.44 1.34
C GLY A 151 19.28 -26.16 1.66
N GLU A 152 18.27 -25.47 2.16
CA GLU A 152 16.90 -25.99 2.34
C GLU A 152 16.03 -25.66 1.12
N THR A 153 14.93 -26.39 0.96
CA THR A 153 13.88 -26.04 0.00
C THR A 153 13.34 -24.64 0.34
N PRO A 154 13.36 -23.69 -0.60
CA PRO A 154 12.88 -22.33 -0.37
C PRO A 154 11.43 -22.27 0.11
N VAL A 155 11.20 -21.64 1.26
CA VAL A 155 9.87 -21.35 1.79
C VAL A 155 9.69 -19.84 1.83
N ILE A 156 8.68 -19.33 1.12
CA ILE A 156 8.36 -17.89 1.08
C ILE A 156 6.96 -17.61 1.57
N GLY A 157 6.79 -16.49 2.28
CA GLY A 157 5.52 -16.01 2.79
C GLY A 157 5.66 -15.05 3.96
N LEU A 158 4.52 -14.52 4.43
CA LEU A 158 4.41 -13.80 5.69
C LEU A 158 3.45 -14.57 6.61
N PRO A 159 3.73 -14.72 7.93
CA PRO A 159 2.94 -15.55 8.83
C PRO A 159 1.48 -15.12 8.95
N ASP A 160 1.21 -13.80 9.00
CA ASP A 160 -0.11 -13.25 9.32
C ASP A 160 -0.48 -12.02 8.46
N GLY A 161 0.20 -11.79 7.35
CA GLY A 161 0.03 -10.62 6.49
C GLY A 161 -0.87 -10.87 5.27
N PRO A 162 -1.34 -9.80 4.61
CA PRO A 162 -1.92 -9.93 3.27
C PRO A 162 -0.90 -10.55 2.32
N TRP A 163 -1.37 -11.12 1.21
CA TRP A 163 -0.50 -11.61 0.14
C TRP A 163 -1.19 -11.37 -1.21
N PRO A 164 -0.43 -11.09 -2.29
CA PRO A 164 -1.00 -10.90 -3.62
C PRO A 164 -1.41 -12.22 -4.27
N GLU A 165 -2.26 -12.99 -3.58
CA GLU A 165 -2.85 -14.21 -4.13
C GLU A 165 -3.70 -13.84 -5.37
N GLY A 166 -3.60 -14.66 -6.41
CA GLY A 166 -4.31 -14.44 -7.68
C GLY A 166 -3.56 -13.58 -8.71
N GLY A 167 -2.30 -13.19 -8.45
CA GLY A 167 -1.42 -12.62 -9.48
C GLY A 167 -1.74 -11.18 -9.87
N ARG A 168 -2.48 -10.44 -9.02
CA ARG A 168 -2.80 -9.03 -9.25
C ARG A 168 -1.51 -8.20 -9.09
N CYS A 169 -0.89 -7.87 -10.20
CA CYS A 169 0.29 -7.02 -10.24
C CYS A 169 0.37 -6.20 -11.52
N SER A 170 1.21 -5.16 -11.47
CA SER A 170 1.64 -4.38 -12.62
C SER A 170 3.17 -4.21 -12.55
N ALA A 171 3.82 -4.08 -13.70
CA ALA A 171 5.26 -3.90 -13.74
C ALA A 171 5.65 -2.78 -14.72
N VAL A 172 6.65 -1.99 -14.33
CA VAL A 172 7.27 -0.95 -15.16
C VAL A 172 8.76 -1.23 -15.21
N THR A 173 9.31 -1.36 -16.42
CA THR A 173 10.74 -1.65 -16.64
C THR A 173 11.42 -0.45 -17.29
N GLU A 174 12.52 -0.01 -16.69
CA GLU A 174 13.41 1.03 -17.18
C GLU A 174 14.85 0.50 -17.19
N GLY A 175 15.40 0.25 -18.39
CA GLY A 175 16.72 -0.34 -18.53
C GLY A 175 16.78 -1.75 -17.94
N ASP A 176 17.71 -1.97 -17.01
CA ASP A 176 17.91 -3.23 -16.29
C ASP A 176 17.09 -3.31 -14.99
N ARG A 177 16.21 -2.34 -14.71
CA ARG A 177 15.43 -2.29 -13.47
C ARG A 177 13.94 -2.39 -13.75
N THR A 178 13.26 -3.16 -12.92
CA THR A 178 11.80 -3.28 -12.94
C THR A 178 11.23 -2.96 -11.57
N VAL A 179 10.23 -2.09 -11.53
CA VAL A 179 9.35 -1.89 -10.38
C VAL A 179 8.12 -2.75 -10.59
N ILE A 180 7.86 -3.68 -9.66
CA ILE A 180 6.66 -4.52 -9.66
C ILE A 180 5.77 -4.08 -8.50
N THR A 181 4.54 -3.69 -8.82
CA THR A 181 3.50 -3.37 -7.83
C THR A 181 2.54 -4.53 -7.72
N TYR A 182 2.42 -5.11 -6.53
CA TYR A 182 1.50 -6.19 -6.20
C TYR A 182 0.33 -5.66 -5.37
N TRP A 183 -0.85 -6.25 -5.56
CA TRP A 183 -2.06 -5.90 -4.83
C TRP A 183 -2.41 -7.04 -3.89
N ALA A 184 -1.94 -6.91 -2.66
CA ALA A 184 -2.10 -7.92 -1.62
C ALA A 184 -3.45 -7.76 -0.92
N GLU A 185 -4.06 -8.88 -0.54
CA GLU A 185 -5.34 -8.94 0.18
C GLU A 185 -5.21 -9.97 1.30
N LYS A 186 -6.09 -9.90 2.31
CA LYS A 186 -6.17 -10.92 3.36
C LYS A 186 -7.61 -11.39 3.58
N ASP A 187 -8.25 -10.80 4.59
CA ASP A 187 -9.55 -11.22 5.15
C ASP A 187 -10.68 -10.24 4.84
N GLU A 188 -10.34 -9.05 4.31
CA GLU A 188 -11.27 -7.99 3.94
C GLU A 188 -10.95 -7.50 2.53
N PRO A 189 -11.92 -6.94 1.79
CA PRO A 189 -11.77 -6.49 0.40
C PRO A 189 -10.85 -5.27 0.23
N HIS A 190 -10.14 -4.86 1.28
CA HIS A 190 -9.11 -3.83 1.21
C HIS A 190 -7.81 -4.38 0.61
N LEU A 191 -7.17 -3.56 -0.23
CA LEU A 191 -5.95 -3.94 -0.94
C LEU A 191 -4.75 -3.16 -0.38
N TRP A 192 -3.66 -3.89 -0.15
CA TRP A 192 -2.36 -3.32 0.16
C TRP A 192 -1.49 -3.31 -1.08
N ALA A 193 -0.89 -2.15 -1.36
CA ALA A 193 -0.02 -1.97 -2.51
C ALA A 193 1.42 -2.30 -2.11
N TRP A 194 1.95 -3.43 -2.52
CA TRP A 194 3.34 -3.77 -2.27
C TRP A 194 4.18 -3.45 -3.48
N THR A 195 5.38 -2.93 -3.29
CA THR A 195 6.32 -2.63 -4.38
C THR A 195 7.61 -3.40 -4.20
N GLN A 196 8.16 -3.91 -5.29
CA GLN A 196 9.45 -4.57 -5.34
C GLN A 196 10.27 -3.98 -6.48
N VAL A 197 11.54 -3.66 -6.21
CA VAL A 197 12.49 -3.27 -7.25
C VAL A 197 13.39 -4.46 -7.53
N VAL A 198 13.38 -4.93 -8.77
CA VAL A 198 14.21 -6.05 -9.24
C VAL A 198 15.17 -5.51 -10.30
N ARG A 199 16.46 -5.78 -10.10
CA ARG A 199 17.49 -5.53 -11.10
C ARG A 199 17.81 -6.81 -11.85
N TRP A 200 17.88 -6.72 -13.17
CA TRP A 200 18.09 -7.84 -14.08
C TRP A 200 19.51 -7.86 -14.62
N ARG A 201 20.03 -9.08 -14.77
CA ARG A 201 21.28 -9.37 -15.47
C ARG A 201 20.99 -10.44 -16.52
N GLU A 202 21.43 -10.21 -17.75
CA GLU A 202 21.38 -11.21 -18.81
C GLU A 202 22.74 -11.92 -18.90
N GLU A 203 22.72 -13.25 -18.88
CA GLU A 203 23.88 -14.08 -19.18
C GLU A 203 23.47 -15.19 -20.16
N ASN A 204 24.12 -15.21 -21.33
CA ASN A 204 23.87 -16.22 -22.38
C ASN A 204 22.38 -16.38 -22.76
N GLY A 205 21.62 -15.27 -22.83
CA GLY A 205 20.18 -15.29 -23.14
C GLY A 205 19.28 -15.72 -21.97
N THR A 206 19.84 -15.97 -20.79
CA THR A 206 19.09 -16.24 -19.55
C THR A 206 19.10 -14.99 -18.67
N TYR A 207 17.94 -14.64 -18.14
CA TYR A 207 17.80 -13.47 -17.25
C TYR A 207 17.75 -13.92 -15.80
N TYR A 208 18.54 -13.24 -14.97
CA TYR A 208 18.55 -13.42 -13.53
C TYR A 208 18.21 -12.10 -12.83
N GLY A 209 17.38 -12.18 -11.81
CA GLY A 209 16.93 -11.04 -11.01
C GLY A 209 17.64 -10.96 -9.66
N ARG A 210 17.83 -9.73 -9.19
CA ARG A 210 18.21 -9.43 -7.81
C ARG A 210 17.24 -8.42 -7.24
N GLN A 211 16.57 -8.75 -6.14
CA GLN A 211 15.74 -7.78 -5.44
C GLN A 211 16.63 -6.71 -4.80
N GLU A 212 16.41 -5.45 -5.14
CA GLU A 212 17.08 -4.30 -4.53
C GLU A 212 16.27 -3.74 -3.36
N SER A 213 14.93 -3.71 -3.48
CA SER A 213 14.04 -3.28 -2.41
C SER A 213 12.70 -4.01 -2.44
N PHE A 214 12.06 -4.04 -1.27
CA PHE A 214 10.69 -4.52 -1.08
C PHE A 214 10.02 -3.62 -0.06
N SER A 215 8.83 -3.12 -0.37
CA SER A 215 8.02 -2.29 0.51
C SER A 215 6.59 -2.80 0.50
N ARG A 216 6.02 -2.93 1.69
CA ARG A 216 4.60 -3.27 1.86
C ARG A 216 3.65 -2.06 1.76
N ASN A 217 4.23 -0.86 1.69
CA ASN A 217 3.54 0.44 1.69
C ASN A 217 2.30 0.51 2.59
N GLU A 218 2.44 0.01 3.82
CA GLU A 218 1.35 0.00 4.81
C GLU A 218 0.94 1.41 5.24
N CYS A 219 1.81 2.40 5.01
CA CYS A 219 1.56 3.82 5.23
C CYS A 219 2.15 4.61 4.05
N VAL A 220 1.29 5.24 3.26
CA VAL A 220 1.66 6.21 2.23
C VAL A 220 1.70 7.58 2.90
N ILE A 221 2.88 8.19 2.97
CA ILE A 221 3.11 9.39 3.81
C ILE A 221 3.45 10.66 3.02
N SER A 222 3.55 10.57 1.69
CA SER A 222 3.81 11.71 0.82
C SER A 222 3.14 11.55 -0.56
N ALA A 223 2.94 12.65 -1.25
CA ALA A 223 2.42 12.65 -2.63
C ALA A 223 3.37 11.96 -3.61
N ALA A 224 4.69 12.03 -3.38
CA ALA A 224 5.67 11.35 -4.22
C ALA A 224 5.56 9.82 -4.11
N GLN A 225 5.43 9.30 -2.89
CA GLN A 225 5.21 7.86 -2.65
C GLN A 225 3.86 7.41 -3.24
N TYR A 226 2.83 8.25 -3.12
CA TYR A 226 1.54 7.99 -3.76
C TYR A 226 1.69 7.83 -5.29
N GLU A 227 2.36 8.77 -5.95
CA GLU A 227 2.55 8.74 -7.41
C GLU A 227 3.41 7.56 -7.86
N GLU A 228 4.40 7.15 -7.06
CA GLU A 228 5.21 5.96 -7.33
C GLU A 228 4.39 4.67 -7.32
N ILE A 229 3.43 4.55 -6.39
CA ILE A 229 2.63 3.34 -6.20
C ILE A 229 1.43 3.29 -7.15
N TYR A 230 0.69 4.39 -7.21
CA TYR A 230 -0.62 4.46 -7.89
C TYR A 230 -0.55 5.22 -9.21
N GLY A 231 0.51 5.96 -9.48
CA GLY A 231 0.55 6.96 -10.55
C GLY A 231 -0.23 8.21 -10.19
N LYS A 232 -0.58 9.01 -11.20
CA LYS A 232 -1.32 10.27 -11.02
C LYS A 232 -2.79 10.08 -10.65
N THR A 233 -3.32 8.88 -10.85
CA THR A 233 -4.70 8.48 -10.56
C THR A 233 -4.74 6.99 -10.34
N VAL A 234 -5.67 6.51 -9.50
CA VAL A 234 -5.90 5.07 -9.30
C VAL A 234 -6.51 4.39 -10.54
N SER A 235 -6.93 5.15 -11.56
CA SER A 235 -7.51 4.59 -12.78
C SER A 235 -6.54 3.60 -13.46
N GLY A 236 -7.06 2.45 -13.88
CA GLY A 236 -6.24 1.38 -14.47
C GLY A 236 -5.50 0.51 -13.44
N THR A 237 -5.56 0.85 -12.16
CA THR A 237 -5.07 -0.02 -11.06
C THR A 237 -6.23 -0.79 -10.42
N PRO A 238 -5.94 -1.91 -9.72
CA PRO A 238 -6.89 -2.57 -8.83
C PRO A 238 -7.47 -1.70 -7.71
N MET A 239 -6.86 -0.54 -7.41
CA MET A 239 -7.41 0.43 -6.46
C MET A 239 -8.55 1.26 -7.06
N ASP A 240 -8.80 1.16 -8.36
CA ASP A 240 -10.09 1.54 -8.94
C ASP A 240 -11.10 0.42 -8.70
N TYR A 241 -11.70 0.46 -7.51
CA TYR A 241 -12.68 -0.52 -7.03
C TYR A 241 -13.93 -0.62 -7.92
N ARG A 242 -14.16 0.33 -8.85
CA ARG A 242 -15.34 0.33 -9.71
C ARG A 242 -15.17 -0.49 -10.97
N THR A 243 -14.04 -0.34 -11.67
CA THR A 243 -13.89 -0.83 -13.05
C THR A 243 -12.99 -2.05 -13.14
N ASN A 244 -12.03 -2.18 -12.23
CA ASN A 244 -10.94 -3.14 -12.38
C ASN A 244 -11.04 -4.33 -11.44
N GLN A 245 -12.05 -4.39 -10.55
CA GLN A 245 -12.20 -5.44 -9.55
C GLN A 245 -13.68 -5.84 -9.44
N GLU A 246 -14.23 -6.51 -10.46
CA GLU A 246 -15.62 -7.00 -10.47
C GLU A 246 -15.90 -7.85 -9.21
N GLY A 247 -16.47 -7.23 -8.17
CA GLY A 247 -16.79 -7.91 -6.91
C GLY A 247 -16.39 -7.13 -5.66
N LEU A 248 -15.17 -6.55 -5.60
CA LEU A 248 -14.63 -5.98 -4.36
C LEU A 248 -15.46 -4.81 -3.81
N TRP A 249 -16.00 -3.95 -4.68
CA TRP A 249 -16.88 -2.88 -4.22
C TRP A 249 -18.16 -3.40 -3.56
N ARG A 250 -18.70 -4.55 -3.99
CA ARG A 250 -19.87 -5.18 -3.35
C ARG A 250 -19.49 -5.77 -2.00
N GLU A 251 -18.31 -6.36 -1.90
CA GLU A 251 -17.79 -6.87 -0.63
C GLU A 251 -17.54 -5.72 0.37
N LEU A 252 -17.07 -4.57 -0.10
CA LEU A 252 -16.97 -3.36 0.73
C LEU A 252 -18.34 -2.87 1.20
N GLU A 253 -19.38 -2.96 0.36
CA GLU A 253 -20.75 -2.65 0.77
C GLU A 253 -21.29 -3.63 1.82
N ILE A 254 -21.02 -4.92 1.67
CA ILE A 254 -21.38 -5.95 2.65
C ILE A 254 -20.65 -5.66 3.97
N LEU A 255 -19.34 -5.42 3.92
CA LEU A 255 -18.52 -5.10 5.08
C LEU A 255 -19.06 -3.85 5.82
N ALA A 256 -19.42 -2.80 5.07
CA ALA A 256 -20.02 -1.59 5.63
C ALA A 256 -21.42 -1.85 6.22
N GLY A 257 -22.18 -2.79 5.67
CA GLY A 257 -23.50 -3.18 6.18
C GLY A 257 -23.45 -4.01 7.46
N GLU A 258 -22.38 -4.80 7.64
CA GLU A 258 -22.23 -5.74 8.76
C GLU A 258 -21.41 -5.17 9.93
N ASN A 259 -20.62 -4.11 9.70
CA ASN A 259 -19.70 -3.58 10.70
C ASN A 259 -19.79 -2.06 10.81
N GLU A 260 -20.21 -1.56 11.98
CA GLU A 260 -20.38 -0.13 12.26
C GLU A 260 -19.09 0.70 12.10
N ILE A 261 -17.92 0.10 12.32
CA ILE A 261 -16.64 0.78 12.15
C ILE A 261 -16.40 1.03 10.66
N PHE A 262 -16.52 -0.01 9.83
CA PHE A 262 -16.35 0.12 8.38
C PHE A 262 -17.46 0.95 7.75
N GLN A 263 -18.68 0.89 8.28
CA GLN A 263 -19.75 1.79 7.88
C GLN A 263 -19.33 3.25 8.03
N ARG A 264 -18.79 3.63 9.20
CA ARG A 264 -18.36 5.00 9.48
C ARG A 264 -17.20 5.44 8.60
N ILE A 265 -16.23 4.54 8.37
CA ILE A 265 -15.07 4.82 7.52
C ILE A 265 -15.50 4.99 6.06
N LEU A 266 -16.25 4.01 5.52
CA LEU A 266 -16.55 3.94 4.10
C LEU A 266 -17.65 4.92 3.67
N THR A 267 -18.48 5.44 4.59
CA THR A 267 -19.50 6.47 4.28
C THR A 267 -19.00 7.92 4.42
N ASP A 268 -17.78 8.11 4.93
CA ASP A 268 -17.07 9.40 4.90
C ASP A 268 -16.03 9.37 3.76
N PRO A 269 -16.09 10.30 2.79
CA PRO A 269 -15.21 10.25 1.63
C PRO A 269 -13.73 10.46 1.97
N ALA A 270 -13.40 11.25 3.01
CA ALA A 270 -12.01 11.47 3.40
C ALA A 270 -11.45 10.24 4.13
N LEU A 271 -12.22 9.66 5.07
CA LEU A 271 -11.80 8.45 5.77
C LEU A 271 -11.75 7.24 4.84
N SER A 272 -12.68 7.13 3.91
CA SER A 272 -12.66 6.06 2.90
C SER A 272 -11.44 6.16 2.01
N LEU A 273 -11.06 7.36 1.56
CA LEU A 273 -9.83 7.56 0.80
C LEU A 273 -8.59 7.14 1.61
N GLU A 274 -8.50 7.59 2.86
CA GLU A 274 -7.38 7.26 3.75
C GLU A 274 -7.22 5.75 3.92
N TYR A 275 -8.32 5.08 4.24
CA TYR A 275 -8.34 3.63 4.45
C TYR A 275 -8.01 2.88 3.16
N LEU A 276 -8.77 3.12 2.09
CA LEU A 276 -8.64 2.36 0.85
C LEU A 276 -7.29 2.58 0.16
N LEU A 277 -6.65 3.75 0.29
CA LEU A 277 -5.35 4.03 -0.34
C LEU A 277 -4.17 4.01 0.64
N ASN A 278 -4.35 3.46 1.85
CA ASN A 278 -3.33 3.36 2.90
C ASN A 278 -2.64 4.71 3.22
N LEU A 279 -3.36 5.83 3.11
CA LEU A 279 -2.78 7.16 3.36
C LEU A 279 -2.62 7.40 4.86
N PHE A 280 -1.52 8.03 5.26
CA PHE A 280 -1.23 8.24 6.67
C PHE A 280 -0.65 9.62 6.97
N GLY A 281 -0.99 10.13 8.17
CA GLY A 281 -0.41 11.35 8.73
C GLY A 281 -0.90 12.64 8.06
N GLY A 282 -1.94 12.60 7.24
CA GLY A 282 -2.51 13.77 6.60
C GLY A 282 -3.94 14.07 7.02
N GLU A 283 -4.56 14.99 6.28
CA GLU A 283 -5.97 15.38 6.44
C GLU A 283 -6.63 15.53 5.06
N GLY A 284 -7.80 14.92 4.89
CA GLY A 284 -8.63 15.06 3.70
C GLY A 284 -9.61 16.24 3.78
N THR A 285 -9.65 17.06 2.73
CA THR A 285 -10.69 18.08 2.51
C THR A 285 -11.60 17.66 1.36
N VAL A 286 -12.90 17.58 1.64
CA VAL A 286 -13.92 17.18 0.67
C VAL A 286 -14.39 18.40 -0.12
N ILE A 287 -14.34 18.30 -1.43
CA ILE A 287 -14.78 19.33 -2.38
C ILE A 287 -15.87 18.69 -3.23
N GLU A 288 -17.07 19.27 -3.22
CA GLU A 288 -18.17 18.88 -4.09
C GLU A 288 -18.38 19.98 -5.13
N ASP A 289 -18.36 19.59 -6.42
CA ASP A 289 -18.62 20.51 -7.51
C ASP A 289 -20.14 20.69 -7.75
N PRO A 290 -20.56 21.69 -8.54
CA PRO A 290 -21.98 21.92 -8.83
C PRO A 290 -22.70 20.75 -9.53
N ASP A 291 -21.93 19.87 -10.18
CA ASP A 291 -22.44 18.67 -10.86
C ASP A 291 -22.55 17.46 -9.90
N GLY A 292 -22.25 17.66 -8.61
CA GLY A 292 -22.31 16.64 -7.56
C GLY A 292 -21.13 15.68 -7.57
N ARG A 293 -20.04 15.99 -8.29
CA ARG A 293 -18.82 15.19 -8.24
C ARG A 293 -18.04 15.55 -6.98
N VAL A 294 -17.55 14.53 -6.29
CA VAL A 294 -16.78 14.70 -5.07
C VAL A 294 -15.31 14.41 -5.34
N THR A 295 -14.45 15.33 -4.92
CA THR A 295 -13.00 15.18 -4.90
C THR A 295 -12.52 15.34 -3.47
N VAL A 296 -11.62 14.47 -3.04
CA VAL A 296 -10.92 14.64 -1.76
C VAL A 296 -9.51 15.13 -2.06
N CYS A 297 -9.19 16.31 -1.52
CA CYS A 297 -7.83 16.84 -1.51
C CYS A 297 -7.17 16.42 -0.20
N TYR A 298 -6.21 15.51 -0.28
CA TYR A 298 -5.49 15.00 0.88
C TYR A 298 -4.16 15.73 1.04
N ARG A 299 -3.90 16.30 2.22
CA ARG A 299 -2.64 16.95 2.56
C ARG A 299 -1.87 16.08 3.54
N PHE A 300 -0.69 15.60 3.15
CA PHE A 300 0.19 14.82 4.02
C PHE A 300 0.90 15.72 5.06
N SER A 301 1.48 15.08 6.09
CA SER A 301 2.26 15.77 7.14
C SER A 301 3.45 16.58 6.60
N ASP A 302 4.05 16.14 5.49
CA ASP A 302 5.16 16.85 4.83
C ASP A 302 4.70 18.10 4.05
N GLY A 303 3.39 18.35 4.00
CA GLY A 303 2.78 19.47 3.30
C GLY A 303 2.45 19.20 1.83
N SER A 304 2.92 18.08 1.27
CA SER A 304 2.56 17.62 -0.08
C SER A 304 1.07 17.23 -0.15
N GLN A 305 0.51 17.20 -1.37
CA GLN A 305 -0.91 16.98 -1.55
C GLN A 305 -1.22 16.11 -2.78
N ILE A 306 -2.32 15.38 -2.70
CA ILE A 306 -2.96 14.70 -3.82
C ILE A 306 -4.42 15.13 -3.92
N SER A 307 -5.02 14.94 -5.09
CA SER A 307 -6.46 15.10 -5.30
C SER A 307 -7.00 13.85 -5.96
N GLN A 308 -7.98 13.21 -5.31
CA GLN A 308 -8.57 11.97 -5.79
C GLN A 308 -10.08 12.14 -5.93
N ALA A 309 -10.59 11.84 -7.12
CA ALA A 309 -12.03 11.77 -7.34
C ALA A 309 -12.61 10.57 -6.57
N MET A 310 -13.77 10.80 -5.95
CA MET A 310 -14.50 9.83 -5.15
C MET A 310 -15.87 9.58 -5.75
N PHE A 311 -16.29 8.33 -5.72
CA PHE A 311 -17.57 7.88 -6.25
C PHE A 311 -18.42 7.27 -5.16
N ARG A 312 -19.67 7.71 -5.09
CA ARG A 312 -20.63 7.17 -4.14
C ARG A 312 -21.40 6.02 -4.78
N THR A 313 -21.45 4.88 -4.10
CA THR A 313 -22.30 3.76 -4.52
C THR A 313 -23.77 3.98 -4.12
N ALA A 314 -24.67 3.11 -4.58
CA ALA A 314 -26.08 3.17 -4.21
C ALA A 314 -26.30 2.94 -2.71
N ASN A 315 -25.46 2.12 -2.06
CA ASN A 315 -25.50 1.87 -0.62
C ASN A 315 -24.75 2.94 0.20
N GLY A 316 -24.23 3.97 -0.48
CA GLY A 316 -23.77 5.19 0.16
C GLY A 316 -22.32 5.19 0.61
N ILE A 317 -21.55 4.14 0.33
CA ILE A 317 -20.09 4.14 0.55
C ILE A 317 -19.36 4.93 -0.55
N TRP A 318 -18.16 5.41 -0.24
CA TRP A 318 -17.30 6.16 -1.14
C TRP A 318 -16.12 5.30 -1.59
N LEU A 319 -15.81 5.32 -2.88
CA LEU A 319 -14.71 4.58 -3.47
C LEU A 319 -13.82 5.54 -4.26
N PRO A 320 -12.48 5.41 -4.21
CA PRO A 320 -11.60 6.14 -5.10
C PRO A 320 -11.81 5.67 -6.55
N GLY A 321 -11.73 6.58 -7.50
CA GLY A 321 -11.69 6.21 -8.92
C GLY A 321 -11.24 7.37 -9.81
N GLY A 322 -10.97 7.07 -11.08
CA GLY A 322 -10.58 8.07 -12.10
C GLY A 322 -11.57 8.26 -13.22
#